data_AF-A0A9X3EXT8-F1
#
_entry.id   AF-A0A9X3EXT8-F1
#
_cell.length_a   1.000
_cell.length_b   1.000
_cell.length_c   1.000
_cell.angle_alpha   90.00
_cell.angle_beta   90.00
_cell.angle_gamma   90.00
#
_symmetry.space_group_name_H-M   'P 1'
#
loop_
_entity.id
_entity.type
_entity.pdbx_description
1 polymer ?
#
loop_
_entity_poly.entity_id
_entity_poly.type
_entity_poly.pdbx_seq_one_letter_code
_entity_poly.pdbx_strand_id
1 'polypeptide(L)'
;MLKRTDPKAVTSEALLTMPVHERLVKLNWLGQLWTAPDGTPLLPVEFVGRQGRTVQLVDVREAEELTGPLGYVPGSVWLPLARIHEAASRWAPGTPVVLVSRNGGPRAAQAAQALECLGMEFVAVMDGGISAWRKLGFATMRDEAIFRQAEVPAPPPVEIETAPGPLSQAQIEAHIGDAQRVRWVKMAALMLHSKTSCVDGRDDHAVVGTPGGDAGEFLLALAAVERVTGQPVPLERIAALLEGYVETFGHFYIHSDTTAGNNLIAAMRADPALSDRLPPTSSGPKEWRAFLHSPPEALRPLVLGHMITPGNLGCGHLRLMLQHPERYLIRRPLVEAFLRALFSLRWNGMVELDLVILGGGHEEGAVVNVRLEQGVWAFTRVPLISPACGTAGVQIFVNHPQVADFMREQVARYFTTHRSCCRWARRSTGSSARTSADWRRSSKPRRCRCWRRGCQCSTWCSATRASSRSRPPAWWASAGSDRGPWARIGHRGTLEACDGRDWPRCCCWRARAGRGRRRTGRPTARRRRTRRRAVPRRRPRR
;
A
#
# COMPACT_ATOMS: atom_id res chain seq x y z
N MET A 1 -33.28 14.09 -0.98
CA MET A 1 -32.66 15.38 -0.63
C MET A 1 -31.62 15.12 0.46
N LEU A 2 -30.35 14.99 0.08
CA LEU A 2 -29.22 14.82 1.00
C LEU A 2 -28.88 16.19 1.59
N LYS A 3 -29.17 16.42 2.86
CA LYS A 3 -28.63 17.58 3.58
C LYS A 3 -27.17 17.26 3.92
N ARG A 4 -26.23 17.89 3.21
CA ARG A 4 -24.84 18.00 3.68
C ARG A 4 -24.86 18.81 4.96
N THR A 5 -24.55 18.19 6.08
CA THR A 5 -24.11 18.91 7.28
C THR A 5 -22.70 19.44 6.96
N ASP A 6 -22.57 20.76 6.86
CA ASP A 6 -21.25 21.39 6.82
C ASP A 6 -20.54 21.05 8.15
N PRO A 7 -19.42 20.30 8.13
CA PRO A 7 -18.57 20.23 9.32
C PRO A 7 -18.18 21.67 9.66
N LYS A 8 -18.25 22.05 10.95
CA LYS A 8 -17.87 23.40 11.43
C LYS A 8 -16.62 23.85 10.66
N ALA A 9 -16.81 24.78 9.73
CA ALA A 9 -15.77 25.13 8.79
C ALA A 9 -14.61 25.72 9.57
N VAL A 10 -13.48 25.02 9.62
CA VAL A 10 -12.22 25.67 9.98
C VAL A 10 -12.09 26.85 9.03
N THR A 11 -12.05 28.06 9.58
CA THR A 11 -12.07 29.27 8.77
C THR A 11 -10.89 29.23 7.80
N SER A 12 -11.11 29.69 6.57
CA SER A 12 -10.05 29.73 5.54
C SER A 12 -8.80 30.45 6.06
N GLU A 13 -9.00 31.46 6.90
CA GLU A 13 -7.94 32.22 7.57
C GLU A 13 -7.13 31.39 8.59
N ALA A 14 -7.79 30.55 9.40
CA ALA A 14 -7.11 29.65 10.34
C ALA A 14 -6.30 28.55 9.63
N LEU A 15 -6.77 28.05 8.47
CA LEU A 15 -5.98 27.11 7.65
C LEU A 15 -4.76 27.79 7.03
N LEU A 16 -4.86 29.07 6.64
CA LEU A 16 -3.79 29.81 5.96
C LEU A 16 -2.63 30.20 6.90
N THR A 17 -2.86 30.27 8.20
CA THR A 17 -1.82 30.55 9.22
C THR A 17 -1.11 29.30 9.74
N MET A 18 -1.65 28.10 9.51
CA MET A 18 -1.02 26.83 9.91
C MET A 18 0.23 26.52 9.05
N PRO A 19 1.23 25.81 9.62
CA PRO A 19 2.30 25.20 8.83
C PRO A 19 1.73 24.38 7.66
N VAL A 20 2.42 24.40 6.51
CA VAL A 20 1.94 23.77 5.26
C VAL A 20 1.61 22.28 5.47
N HIS A 21 2.44 21.55 6.21
CA HIS A 21 2.24 20.13 6.47
C HIS A 21 0.95 19.87 7.28
N GLU A 22 0.69 20.64 8.34
CA GLU A 22 -0.51 20.50 9.17
C GLU A 22 -1.78 20.84 8.37
N ARG A 23 -1.69 21.87 7.52
CA ARG A 23 -2.76 22.26 6.60
C ARG A 23 -3.08 21.16 5.60
N LEU A 24 -2.07 20.52 5.01
CA LEU A 24 -2.25 19.43 4.04
C LEU A 24 -2.91 18.21 4.68
N VAL A 25 -2.48 17.81 5.89
CA VAL A 25 -3.13 16.71 6.63
C VAL A 25 -4.62 17.00 6.84
N LYS A 26 -4.97 18.22 7.27
CA LYS A 26 -6.36 18.63 7.49
C LYS A 26 -7.17 18.72 6.19
N LEU A 27 -6.57 19.21 5.10
CA LEU A 27 -7.24 19.25 3.80
C LEU A 27 -7.45 17.84 3.22
N ASN A 28 -6.46 16.96 3.35
CA ASN A 28 -6.54 15.56 2.94
C ASN A 28 -7.60 14.81 3.75
N TRP A 29 -7.65 15.06 5.07
CA TRP A 29 -8.70 14.56 5.95
C TRP A 29 -10.08 14.98 5.44
N LEU A 30 -10.32 16.28 5.24
CA LEU A 30 -11.61 16.79 4.77
C LEU A 30 -11.98 16.27 3.37
N GLY A 31 -10.99 16.03 2.50
CA GLY A 31 -11.21 15.47 1.18
C GLY A 31 -11.61 14.00 1.16
N GLN A 32 -11.23 13.24 2.20
CA GLN A 32 -11.51 11.80 2.33
C GLN A 32 -12.68 11.51 3.29
N LEU A 33 -13.05 12.48 4.12
CA LEU A 33 -14.13 12.38 5.07
C LEU A 33 -15.48 12.24 4.35
N TRP A 34 -16.27 11.27 4.75
CA TRP A 34 -17.67 11.15 4.35
C TRP A 34 -18.55 10.86 5.56
N THR A 35 -19.82 11.24 5.47
CA THR A 35 -20.76 11.09 6.58
C THR A 35 -21.73 9.95 6.29
N ALA A 36 -21.85 9.02 7.23
CA ALA A 36 -22.84 7.95 7.17
C ALA A 36 -24.27 8.49 7.31
N PRO A 37 -25.31 7.71 6.93
CA PRO A 37 -26.70 8.12 7.09
C PRO A 37 -27.12 8.47 8.52
N ASP A 38 -26.43 7.93 9.52
CA ASP A 38 -26.66 8.20 10.94
C ASP A 38 -25.88 9.43 11.45
N GLY A 39 -25.18 10.15 10.57
CA GLY A 39 -24.38 11.32 10.91
C GLY A 39 -22.94 11.01 11.30
N THR A 40 -22.53 9.73 11.32
CA THR A 40 -21.16 9.36 11.74
C THR A 40 -20.13 9.85 10.72
N PRO A 41 -19.11 10.62 11.13
CA PRO A 41 -17.97 10.95 10.27
C PRO A 41 -17.10 9.71 10.05
N LEU A 42 -16.81 9.34 8.81
CA LEU A 42 -16.07 8.14 8.43
C LEU A 42 -14.87 8.46 7.55
N LEU A 43 -13.77 7.75 7.80
CA LEU A 43 -12.57 7.75 6.98
C LEU A 43 -12.25 6.34 6.46
N PRO A 44 -11.80 6.21 5.20
CA PRO A 44 -11.43 4.93 4.64
C PRO A 44 -10.15 4.38 5.31
N VAL A 45 -10.08 3.05 5.44
CA VAL A 45 -8.94 2.35 6.07
C VAL A 45 -7.62 2.68 5.40
N GLU A 46 -7.60 2.80 4.08
CA GLU A 46 -6.41 3.09 3.28
C GLU A 46 -5.83 4.47 3.62
N PHE A 47 -6.70 5.47 3.82
CA PHE A 47 -6.30 6.78 4.32
C PHE A 47 -5.69 6.64 5.70
N VAL A 48 -6.41 6.01 6.63
CA VAL A 48 -5.98 5.85 8.02
C VAL A 48 -4.65 5.12 8.10
N GLY A 49 -4.47 4.02 7.38
CA GLY A 49 -3.24 3.22 7.38
C GLY A 49 -2.02 3.99 6.89
N ARG A 50 -2.25 4.98 6.03
CA ARG A 50 -1.23 5.87 5.47
C ARG A 50 -0.92 7.09 6.32
N GLN A 51 -1.75 7.52 7.26
CA GLN A 51 -1.48 8.75 8.03
C GLN A 51 -0.28 8.70 9.02
N GLY A 52 0.56 7.66 9.03
CA GLY A 52 1.71 7.55 9.95
C GLY A 52 1.39 7.99 11.40
N ARG A 53 2.08 9.03 11.88
CA ARG A 53 1.91 9.64 13.21
C ARG A 53 1.09 10.94 13.20
N THR A 54 0.58 11.38 12.04
CA THR A 54 -0.14 12.67 11.92
C THR A 54 -1.56 12.61 12.48
N VAL A 55 -2.09 11.39 12.68
CA VAL A 55 -3.40 11.14 13.29
C VAL A 55 -3.26 10.28 14.55
N GLN A 56 -4.06 10.60 15.56
CA GLN A 56 -4.18 9.78 16.77
C GLN A 56 -5.18 8.66 16.53
N LEU A 57 -4.75 7.40 16.62
CA LEU A 57 -5.65 6.25 16.55
C LEU A 57 -6.11 5.88 17.95
N VAL A 58 -7.42 5.90 18.19
CA VAL A 58 -8.00 5.55 19.50
C VAL A 58 -8.88 4.32 19.35
N ASP A 59 -8.47 3.22 19.98
CA ASP A 59 -9.26 1.99 20.01
C ASP A 59 -10.26 2.05 21.17
N VAL A 60 -11.55 2.07 20.84
CA VAL A 60 -12.65 2.19 21.81
C VAL A 60 -13.23 0.84 22.24
N ARG A 61 -12.56 -0.26 21.89
CA ARG A 61 -13.00 -1.61 22.28
C ARG A 61 -12.63 -1.98 23.71
N GLU A 62 -13.24 -3.05 24.20
CA GLU A 62 -12.90 -3.62 25.51
C GLU A 62 -11.55 -4.34 25.46
N ALA A 63 -10.87 -4.45 26.60
CA ALA A 63 -9.51 -4.97 26.71
C ALA A 63 -9.35 -6.36 26.05
N GLU A 64 -10.30 -7.26 26.27
CA GLU A 64 -10.27 -8.63 25.76
C GLU A 64 -10.37 -8.69 24.22
N GLU A 65 -10.90 -7.66 23.59
CA GLU A 65 -10.97 -7.57 22.13
C GLU A 65 -9.63 -7.18 21.50
N LEU A 66 -8.78 -6.45 22.23
CA LEU A 66 -7.48 -5.97 21.75
C LEU A 66 -6.44 -7.10 21.74
N THR A 67 -6.43 -7.95 22.78
CA THR A 67 -5.57 -9.15 22.83
C THR A 67 -6.19 -10.36 22.14
N GLY A 68 -7.47 -10.27 21.77
CA GLY A 68 -8.20 -11.31 21.07
C GLY A 68 -7.78 -11.54 19.60
N PRO A 69 -8.53 -12.38 18.85
CA PRO A 69 -8.17 -12.80 17.50
C PRO A 69 -8.05 -11.67 16.47
N LEU A 70 -8.73 -10.54 16.68
CA LEU A 70 -8.64 -9.39 15.78
C LEU A 70 -7.36 -8.58 15.99
N GLY A 71 -6.82 -8.56 17.22
CA GLY A 71 -5.73 -7.65 17.56
C GLY A 71 -6.17 -6.18 17.51
N TYR A 72 -5.21 -5.28 17.48
CA TYR A 72 -5.39 -3.82 17.32
C TYR A 72 -4.38 -3.23 16.32
N VAL A 73 -4.60 -1.97 15.92
CA VAL A 73 -3.73 -1.28 14.95
C VAL A 73 -2.43 -0.82 15.63
N PRO A 74 -1.24 -1.05 15.05
CA PRO A 74 0.00 -0.45 15.54
C PRO A 74 -0.11 1.06 15.76
N GLY A 75 0.38 1.53 16.91
CA GLY A 75 0.29 2.94 17.33
C GLY A 75 -1.08 3.38 17.89
N SER A 76 -2.04 2.48 18.09
CA SER A 76 -3.30 2.82 18.77
C SER A 76 -3.11 3.11 20.25
N VAL A 77 -3.81 4.14 20.73
CA VAL A 77 -4.07 4.40 22.15
C VAL A 77 -5.38 3.72 22.53
N TRP A 78 -5.38 2.97 23.62
CA TRP A 78 -6.60 2.35 24.12
C TRP A 78 -7.36 3.29 25.06
N LEU A 79 -8.57 3.68 24.66
CA LEU A 79 -9.53 4.41 25.47
C LEU A 79 -10.91 3.80 25.23
N PRO A 80 -11.38 2.86 26.07
CA PRO A 80 -12.70 2.27 25.90
C PRO A 80 -13.77 3.38 25.96
N LEU A 81 -14.94 3.14 25.37
CA LEU A 81 -15.99 4.17 25.25
C LEU A 81 -16.30 4.89 26.58
N ALA A 82 -16.30 4.16 27.70
CA ALA A 82 -16.53 4.73 29.03
C ALA A 82 -15.50 5.81 29.44
N ARG A 83 -14.30 5.75 28.88
CA ARG A 83 -13.15 6.63 29.16
C ARG A 83 -12.84 7.60 28.02
N ILE A 84 -13.68 7.66 26.99
CA ILE A 84 -13.38 8.47 25.79
C ILE A 84 -13.23 9.97 26.11
N HIS A 85 -13.92 10.45 27.14
CA HIS A 85 -13.82 11.83 27.61
C HIS A 85 -12.40 12.23 28.02
N GLU A 86 -11.55 11.27 28.41
CA GLU A 86 -10.14 11.53 28.72
C GLU A 86 -9.36 12.03 27.49
N ALA A 87 -9.77 11.69 26.26
CA ALA A 87 -9.09 12.12 25.05
C ALA A 87 -9.03 13.65 24.90
N ALA A 88 -10.12 14.35 25.25
CA ALA A 88 -10.19 15.82 25.18
C ALA A 88 -9.25 16.50 26.19
N SER A 89 -8.87 15.80 27.26
CA SER A 89 -7.85 16.27 28.20
C SER A 89 -6.41 15.95 27.76
N ARG A 90 -6.24 14.97 26.85
CA ARG A 90 -4.94 14.51 26.36
C ARG A 90 -4.45 15.25 25.13
N TRP A 91 -5.36 15.76 24.31
CA TRP A 91 -5.05 16.36 23.01
C TRP A 91 -5.77 17.68 22.80
N ALA A 92 -5.12 18.59 22.07
CA ALA A 92 -5.73 19.87 21.70
C ALA A 92 -6.93 19.65 20.75
N PRO A 93 -7.95 20.54 20.76
CA PRO A 93 -9.16 20.43 19.93
C PRO A 93 -8.91 20.19 18.43
N GLY A 94 -7.86 20.80 17.88
CA GLY A 94 -7.51 20.68 16.46
C GLY A 94 -6.77 19.39 16.09
N THR A 95 -6.50 18.49 17.03
CA THR A 95 -5.76 17.23 16.80
C THR A 95 -6.65 16.25 16.03
N PRO A 96 -6.20 15.71 14.88
CA PRO A 96 -6.95 14.68 14.16
C PRO A 96 -7.00 13.35 14.93
N VAL A 97 -8.21 12.91 15.29
CA VAL A 97 -8.48 11.67 16.05
C VAL A 97 -9.33 10.71 15.24
N VAL A 98 -8.80 9.51 14.99
CA VAL A 98 -9.51 8.41 14.33
C VAL A 98 -9.88 7.34 15.35
N LEU A 99 -11.18 7.08 15.46
CA LEU A 99 -11.75 6.09 16.36
C LEU A 99 -11.83 4.71 15.68
N VAL A 100 -11.31 3.71 16.37
CA VAL A 100 -11.28 2.32 15.93
C VAL A 100 -12.20 1.47 16.80
N SER A 101 -13.13 0.77 16.16
CA SER A 101 -13.91 -0.30 16.77
C SER A 101 -13.83 -1.56 15.93
N ARG A 102 -14.63 -2.59 16.26
CA ARG A 102 -14.63 -3.86 15.53
C ARG A 102 -14.96 -3.67 14.04
N ASN A 103 -16.04 -2.95 13.76
CA ASN A 103 -16.61 -2.80 12.42
C ASN A 103 -16.93 -1.33 12.04
N GLY A 104 -16.41 -0.35 12.79
CA GLY A 104 -16.82 1.06 12.62
C GLY A 104 -18.27 1.32 13.09
N GLY A 105 -18.79 0.46 13.97
CA GLY A 105 -20.22 0.46 14.35
C GLY A 105 -20.58 1.46 15.47
N PRO A 106 -21.77 1.29 16.09
CA PRO A 106 -22.37 2.28 17.00
C PRO A 106 -21.48 2.74 18.15
N ARG A 107 -20.61 1.86 18.67
CA ARG A 107 -19.66 2.22 19.74
C ARG A 107 -18.68 3.32 19.31
N ALA A 108 -18.15 3.24 18.09
CA ALA A 108 -17.25 4.28 17.58
C ALA A 108 -18.01 5.55 17.22
N ALA A 109 -19.23 5.44 16.69
CA ALA A 109 -20.10 6.59 16.43
C ALA A 109 -20.43 7.37 17.72
N GLN A 110 -20.78 6.66 18.81
CA GLN A 110 -21.01 7.27 20.12
C GLN A 110 -19.76 7.96 20.66
N ALA A 111 -18.59 7.33 20.51
CA ALA A 111 -17.32 7.96 20.86
C ALA A 111 -17.05 9.22 20.03
N ALA A 112 -17.36 9.22 18.73
CA ALA A 112 -17.17 10.37 17.85
C ALA A 112 -18.03 11.55 18.33
N GLN A 113 -19.31 11.29 18.52
CA GLN A 113 -20.27 12.28 19.02
C GLN A 113 -19.84 12.84 20.38
N ALA A 114 -19.37 11.99 21.31
CA ALA A 114 -18.90 12.43 22.61
C ALA A 114 -17.70 13.39 22.50
N LEU A 115 -16.74 13.11 21.63
CA LEU A 115 -15.58 13.97 21.41
C LEU A 115 -15.94 15.28 20.71
N GLU A 116 -16.84 15.25 19.72
CA GLU A 116 -17.35 16.45 19.06
C GLU A 116 -18.09 17.36 20.07
N CYS A 117 -18.88 16.78 20.98
CA CYS A 117 -19.54 17.53 22.07
C CYS A 117 -18.53 18.14 23.06
N LEU A 118 -17.36 17.53 23.22
CA LEU A 118 -16.25 18.04 24.03
C LEU A 118 -15.38 19.06 23.29
N GLY A 119 -15.73 19.40 22.05
CA GLY A 119 -15.07 20.45 21.27
C GLY A 119 -13.91 19.98 20.40
N MET A 120 -13.67 18.67 20.27
CA MET A 120 -12.70 18.15 19.30
C MET A 120 -13.20 18.40 17.88
N GLU A 121 -12.36 19.01 17.04
CA GLU A 121 -12.76 19.52 15.71
C GLU A 121 -12.59 18.47 14.60
N PHE A 122 -11.57 17.62 14.72
CA PHE A 122 -11.21 16.62 13.71
C PHE A 122 -11.37 15.21 14.27
N VAL A 123 -12.62 14.73 14.31
CA VAL A 123 -12.94 13.38 14.78
C VAL A 123 -13.59 12.57 13.67
N ALA A 124 -13.14 11.34 13.47
CA ALA A 124 -13.75 10.42 12.51
C ALA A 124 -13.62 8.97 12.99
N VAL A 125 -14.51 8.12 12.49
CA VAL A 125 -14.49 6.68 12.71
C VAL A 125 -13.80 6.01 11.52
N MET A 126 -12.94 5.02 11.79
CA MET A 126 -12.38 4.19 10.73
C MET A 126 -13.46 3.28 10.14
N ASP A 127 -13.77 3.47 8.86
CA ASP A 127 -14.81 2.72 8.15
C ASP A 127 -14.51 1.22 8.15
N GLY A 128 -15.52 0.42 8.50
CA GLY A 128 -15.39 -1.03 8.66
C GLY A 128 -14.46 -1.49 9.80
N GLY A 129 -13.88 -0.57 10.58
CA GLY A 129 -13.07 -0.84 11.77
C GLY A 129 -11.88 -1.78 11.55
N ILE A 130 -11.43 -2.43 12.64
CA ILE A 130 -10.29 -3.36 12.59
C ILE A 130 -10.55 -4.56 11.65
N SER A 131 -11.81 -4.91 11.40
CA SER A 131 -12.18 -5.95 10.44
C SER A 131 -11.79 -5.56 9.01
N ALA A 132 -12.12 -4.35 8.57
CA ALA A 132 -11.73 -3.84 7.26
C ALA A 132 -10.20 -3.63 7.15
N TRP A 133 -9.57 -3.12 8.22
CA TRP A 133 -8.11 -3.06 8.35
C TRP A 133 -7.41 -4.38 8.01
N ARG A 134 -7.86 -5.48 8.62
CA ARG A 134 -7.31 -6.81 8.35
C ARG A 134 -7.65 -7.33 6.96
N LYS A 135 -8.85 -7.02 6.45
CA LYS A 135 -9.29 -7.43 5.11
C LYS A 135 -8.42 -6.82 4.02
N LEU A 136 -8.02 -5.57 4.20
CA LEU A 136 -7.07 -4.86 3.33
C LEU A 136 -5.61 -5.26 3.57
N GLY A 137 -5.37 -6.25 4.43
CA GLY A 137 -4.06 -6.87 4.62
C GLY A 137 -3.06 -6.07 5.44
N PHE A 138 -3.50 -5.00 6.12
CA PHE A 138 -2.69 -4.36 7.14
C PHE A 138 -2.50 -5.28 8.36
N ALA A 139 -1.33 -5.20 8.98
CA ALA A 139 -0.97 -6.02 10.13
C ALA A 139 -1.62 -5.48 11.41
N THR A 140 -1.86 -6.38 12.35
CA THR A 140 -2.33 -6.05 13.70
C THR A 140 -1.37 -6.58 14.75
N MET A 141 -1.46 -6.03 15.95
CA MET A 141 -0.72 -6.47 17.13
C MET A 141 -1.68 -7.05 18.17
N ARG A 142 -1.13 -7.80 19.12
CA ARG A 142 -1.87 -8.39 20.25
C ARG A 142 -1.05 -8.27 21.56
N ASP A 143 -0.19 -7.27 21.62
CA ASP A 143 0.69 -7.04 22.76
C ASP A 143 -0.09 -6.34 23.89
N GLU A 144 0.06 -6.82 25.12
CA GLU A 144 -0.58 -6.22 26.31
C GLU A 144 0.05 -4.86 26.68
N ALA A 145 1.20 -4.51 26.09
CA ALA A 145 1.83 -3.21 26.26
C ALA A 145 0.89 -2.02 25.97
N ILE A 146 -0.13 -2.21 25.12
CA ILE A 146 -1.13 -1.17 24.83
C ILE A 146 -1.89 -0.70 26.08
N PHE A 147 -2.11 -1.58 27.06
CA PHE A 147 -2.81 -1.23 28.29
C PHE A 147 -1.98 -0.32 29.20
N ARG A 148 -0.65 -0.43 29.14
CA ARG A 148 0.28 0.43 29.89
C ARG A 148 0.50 1.78 29.21
N GLN A 149 0.42 1.82 27.87
CA GLN A 149 0.54 3.06 27.09
C GLN A 149 -0.63 4.02 27.33
N ALA A 150 -1.78 3.54 27.80
CA ALA A 150 -2.91 4.37 28.17
C ALA A 150 -2.63 5.29 29.38
N GLU A 151 -1.57 5.02 30.16
CA GLU A 151 -1.19 5.79 31.35
C GLU A 151 -0.09 6.83 31.09
N VAL A 152 0.61 6.71 29.96
CA VAL A 152 1.71 7.62 29.59
C VAL A 152 1.13 8.74 28.71
N PRO A 153 1.28 10.03 29.07
CA PRO A 153 0.91 11.13 28.18
C PRO A 153 1.57 10.91 26.82
N ALA A 154 0.87 11.28 25.73
CA ALA A 154 1.50 11.25 24.42
C ALA A 154 2.84 11.99 24.53
N PRO A 155 3.97 11.38 24.14
CA PRO A 155 5.22 12.12 24.15
C PRO A 155 4.97 13.38 23.32
N PRO A 156 5.41 14.56 23.79
CA PRO A 156 5.29 15.77 22.99
C PRO A 156 5.86 15.46 21.59
N PRO A 157 5.35 16.12 20.53
CA PRO A 157 6.06 16.11 19.26
C PRO A 157 7.53 16.34 19.60
N VAL A 158 8.41 15.43 19.20
CA VAL A 158 9.84 15.69 19.38
C VAL A 158 10.07 16.93 18.55
N GLU A 159 10.17 18.09 19.20
CA GLU A 159 10.58 19.33 18.56
C GLU A 159 12.03 19.10 18.18
N ILE A 160 12.21 18.62 16.95
CA ILE A 160 13.53 18.58 16.36
C ILE A 160 13.81 20.03 15.99
N GLU A 161 14.29 20.80 16.97
CA GLU A 161 14.89 22.13 16.76
C GLU A 161 16.17 21.95 15.95
N THR A 162 16.06 21.71 14.65
CA THR A 162 17.22 21.78 13.77
C THR A 162 16.91 22.62 12.56
N ALA A 163 17.81 23.56 12.29
CA ALA A 163 17.89 24.27 11.03
C ALA A 163 17.89 23.27 9.85
N PRO A 164 17.36 23.65 8.67
CA PRO A 164 17.38 22.82 7.48
C PRO A 164 18.81 22.29 7.22
N GLY A 165 18.95 20.97 7.13
CA GLY A 165 20.25 20.31 7.01
C GLY A 165 20.14 18.78 7.03
N PRO A 166 21.27 18.06 6.90
CA PRO A 166 21.30 16.61 6.89
C PRO A 166 20.76 16.03 8.21
N LEU A 167 19.86 15.05 8.13
CA LEU A 167 19.36 14.36 9.32
C LEU A 167 20.39 13.35 9.83
N SER A 168 20.61 13.37 11.15
CA SER A 168 21.38 12.32 11.82
C SER A 168 20.61 11.00 11.87
N GLN A 169 21.35 9.90 12.01
CA GLN A 169 20.74 8.58 12.18
C GLN A 169 19.78 8.52 13.37
N ALA A 170 20.11 9.13 14.51
CA ALA A 170 19.27 9.13 15.69
C ALA A 170 17.94 9.87 15.45
N GLN A 171 17.94 10.96 14.68
CA GLN A 171 16.71 11.66 14.30
C GLN A 171 15.83 10.81 13.38
N ILE A 172 16.44 10.09 12.43
CA ILE A 172 15.71 9.18 11.54
C ILE A 172 15.10 8.02 12.35
N GLU A 173 15.86 7.41 13.26
CA GLU A 173 15.39 6.34 14.14
C GLU A 173 14.25 6.82 15.05
N ALA A 174 14.34 8.03 15.59
CA ALA A 174 13.27 8.65 16.38
C ALA A 174 12.00 8.90 15.56
N HIS A 175 12.14 9.34 14.31
CA HIS A 175 11.02 9.57 13.39
C HIS A 175 10.31 8.27 12.99
N ILE A 176 11.07 7.27 12.54
CA ILE A 176 10.53 5.95 12.19
C ILE A 176 9.87 5.33 13.42
N GLY A 177 10.50 5.48 14.58
CA GLY A 177 10.03 4.95 15.85
C GLY A 177 10.22 3.44 15.99
N ASP A 178 9.52 2.88 16.97
CA ASP A 178 9.58 1.45 17.27
C ASP A 178 8.63 0.60 16.41
N ALA A 179 8.85 -0.72 16.43
CA ALA A 179 8.03 -1.68 15.69
C ALA A 179 6.56 -1.74 16.14
N GLN A 180 6.23 -1.23 17.35
CA GLN A 180 4.86 -1.20 17.86
C GLN A 180 4.06 -0.01 17.31
N ARG A 181 4.75 1.02 16.79
CA ARG A 181 4.12 2.22 16.21
C ARG A 181 4.12 2.21 14.69
N VAL A 182 5.09 1.55 14.07
CA VAL A 182 5.15 1.38 12.61
C VAL A 182 3.98 0.52 12.15
N ARG A 183 3.25 0.99 11.15
CA ARG A 183 2.18 0.22 10.49
C ARG A 183 2.79 -0.63 9.39
N TRP A 184 2.24 -1.82 9.23
CA TRP A 184 2.75 -2.79 8.27
C TRP A 184 1.64 -3.28 7.35
N VAL A 185 1.96 -3.53 6.09
CA VAL A 185 1.05 -4.13 5.11
C VAL A 185 1.64 -5.43 4.58
N LYS A 186 0.80 -6.45 4.35
CA LYS A 186 1.24 -7.68 3.71
C LYS A 186 1.55 -7.41 2.23
N MET A 187 2.64 -7.96 1.72
CA MET A 187 3.04 -7.81 0.31
C MET A 187 1.92 -8.21 -0.67
N ALA A 188 1.23 -9.33 -0.41
CA ALA A 188 0.09 -9.76 -1.23
C ALA A 188 -1.04 -8.74 -1.27
N ALA A 189 -1.28 -8.02 -0.17
CA ALA A 189 -2.28 -6.96 -0.16
C ALA A 189 -1.77 -5.69 -0.82
N LEU A 190 -0.47 -5.37 -0.66
CA LEU A 190 0.17 -4.26 -1.37
C LEU A 190 0.01 -4.42 -2.89
N MET A 191 0.12 -5.65 -3.40
CA MET A 191 -0.05 -5.96 -4.83
C MET A 191 -1.48 -5.75 -5.38
N LEU A 192 -2.52 -5.82 -4.54
CA LEU A 192 -3.93 -5.78 -4.98
C LEU A 192 -4.66 -4.50 -4.57
N HIS A 193 -4.33 -3.95 -3.40
CA HIS A 193 -5.11 -2.90 -2.75
C HIS A 193 -4.31 -1.62 -2.51
N SER A 194 -3.02 -1.63 -2.82
CA SER A 194 -2.17 -0.47 -2.62
C SER A 194 -1.45 -0.09 -3.90
N LYS A 195 -0.77 1.05 -3.82
CA LYS A 195 0.05 1.64 -4.86
C LYS A 195 1.49 1.74 -4.37
N THR A 196 2.46 1.77 -5.28
CA THR A 196 3.83 2.19 -4.94
C THR A 196 3.97 3.69 -5.21
N SER A 197 4.29 4.44 -4.16
CA SER A 197 4.46 5.89 -4.25
C SER A 197 5.87 6.23 -4.74
N CYS A 198 6.07 7.49 -5.10
CA CYS A 198 7.42 8.00 -5.30
C CYS A 198 8.21 7.96 -4.00
N VAL A 199 9.53 7.98 -4.10
CA VAL A 199 10.42 8.21 -2.95
C VAL A 199 10.26 9.60 -2.33
N ASP A 200 9.58 10.51 -3.02
CA ASP A 200 9.44 11.94 -2.73
C ASP A 200 9.18 12.27 -1.26
N GLY A 201 9.98 13.19 -0.72
CA GLY A 201 9.95 13.60 0.67
C GLY A 201 8.71 14.41 1.09
N ARG A 202 7.98 14.97 0.13
CA ARG A 202 6.82 15.85 0.38
C ARG A 202 5.54 15.10 0.72
N ASP A 203 5.53 13.77 0.57
CA ASP A 203 4.38 12.97 0.96
C ASP A 203 4.28 12.93 2.50
N ASP A 204 3.14 13.37 3.03
CA ASP A 204 2.81 13.29 4.44
C ASP A 204 2.36 11.87 4.84
N HIS A 205 2.01 11.04 3.85
CA HIS A 205 1.57 9.67 4.04
C HIS A 205 2.75 8.70 4.18
N ALA A 206 2.53 7.63 4.93
CA ALA A 206 3.39 6.46 4.98
C ALA A 206 3.34 5.71 3.65
N VAL A 207 4.51 5.61 3.00
CA VAL A 207 4.66 5.08 1.64
C VAL A 207 5.36 3.73 1.60
N VAL A 208 5.15 3.02 0.48
CA VAL A 208 6.13 2.11 -0.10
C VAL A 208 6.71 2.82 -1.31
N GLY A 209 7.95 3.27 -1.19
CA GLY A 209 8.56 4.19 -2.15
C GLY A 209 9.44 3.48 -3.17
N THR A 210 9.28 3.86 -4.43
CA THR A 210 10.20 3.57 -5.54
C THR A 210 10.35 4.83 -6.41
N PRO A 211 11.49 5.11 -7.06
CA PRO A 211 11.64 6.31 -7.87
C PRO A 211 10.54 6.41 -8.95
N GLY A 212 9.74 7.49 -8.89
CA GLY A 212 8.62 7.70 -9.80
C GLY A 212 7.35 6.89 -9.52
N GLY A 213 7.33 6.05 -8.47
CA GLY A 213 6.19 5.21 -8.12
C GLY A 213 5.80 4.23 -9.23
N ASP A 214 4.51 3.86 -9.28
CA ASP A 214 3.99 2.94 -10.31
C ASP A 214 4.27 3.44 -11.74
N ALA A 215 4.17 4.76 -11.98
CA ALA A 215 4.49 5.36 -13.27
C ALA A 215 5.95 5.14 -13.69
N GLY A 216 6.89 5.32 -12.77
CA GLY A 216 8.31 5.07 -13.02
C GLY A 216 8.60 3.59 -13.30
N GLU A 217 8.05 2.68 -12.50
CA GLU A 217 8.22 1.24 -12.69
C GLU A 217 7.57 0.72 -13.99
N PHE A 218 6.41 1.27 -14.37
CA PHE A 218 5.75 0.94 -15.63
C PHE A 218 6.59 1.35 -16.84
N LEU A 219 7.12 2.57 -16.86
CA LEU A 219 8.03 3.05 -17.91
C LEU A 219 9.32 2.23 -17.95
N LEU A 220 9.88 1.87 -16.79
CA LEU A 220 11.03 0.99 -16.69
C LEU A 220 10.74 -0.38 -17.31
N ALA A 221 9.57 -0.96 -17.05
CA ALA A 221 9.16 -2.23 -17.64
C ALA A 221 9.06 -2.14 -19.16
N LEU A 222 8.45 -1.08 -19.71
CA LEU A 222 8.36 -0.88 -21.15
C LEU A 222 9.73 -0.69 -21.80
N ALA A 223 10.61 0.11 -21.20
CA ALA A 223 11.99 0.29 -21.67
C ALA A 223 12.77 -1.03 -21.65
N ALA A 224 12.58 -1.85 -20.62
CA ALA A 224 13.18 -3.18 -20.54
C ALA A 224 12.64 -4.12 -21.64
N VAL A 225 11.34 -4.06 -21.95
CA VAL A 225 10.75 -4.80 -23.07
C VAL A 225 11.38 -4.38 -24.39
N GLU A 226 11.55 -3.08 -24.65
CA GLU A 226 12.23 -2.60 -25.88
C GLU A 226 13.66 -3.16 -25.98
N ARG A 227 14.41 -3.11 -24.87
CA ARG A 227 15.80 -3.56 -24.82
C ARG A 227 15.94 -5.07 -25.04
N VAL A 228 15.10 -5.87 -24.39
CA VAL A 228 15.16 -7.34 -24.49
C VAL A 228 14.69 -7.83 -25.87
N THR A 229 13.68 -7.19 -26.44
CA THR A 229 13.11 -7.59 -27.74
C THR A 229 13.85 -6.98 -28.93
N GLY A 230 14.59 -5.89 -28.72
CA GLY A 230 15.20 -5.09 -29.78
C GLY A 230 14.15 -4.42 -30.69
N GLN A 231 12.93 -4.24 -30.21
CA GLN A 231 11.82 -3.64 -30.95
C GLN A 231 11.20 -2.51 -30.10
N PRO A 232 10.97 -1.32 -30.67
CA PRO A 232 10.30 -0.24 -29.95
C PRO A 232 8.85 -0.60 -29.66
N VAL A 233 8.37 -0.29 -28.45
CA VAL A 233 6.95 -0.41 -28.10
C VAL A 233 6.17 0.56 -28.99
N PRO A 234 5.14 0.10 -29.73
CA PRO A 234 4.31 0.99 -30.53
C PRO A 234 3.50 1.92 -29.64
N LEU A 235 3.55 3.23 -29.91
CA LEU A 235 3.01 4.27 -29.03
C LEU A 235 1.48 4.17 -28.90
N GLU A 236 0.80 3.72 -29.96
CA GLU A 236 -0.64 3.49 -30.01
C GLU A 236 -1.09 2.33 -29.10
N ARG A 237 -0.17 1.49 -28.63
CA ARG A 237 -0.46 0.35 -27.73
C ARG A 237 -0.36 0.72 -26.26
N ILE A 238 0.17 1.91 -25.93
CA ILE A 238 0.47 2.27 -24.54
C ILE A 238 -0.79 2.36 -23.68
N ALA A 239 -1.90 2.87 -24.21
CA ALA A 239 -3.19 2.88 -23.51
C ALA A 239 -3.63 1.45 -23.15
N ALA A 240 -3.67 0.53 -24.13
CA ALA A 240 -4.06 -0.87 -23.90
C ALA A 240 -3.12 -1.60 -22.93
N LEU A 241 -1.82 -1.28 -22.94
CA LEU A 241 -0.86 -1.84 -22.00
C LEU A 241 -1.08 -1.33 -20.58
N LEU A 242 -1.37 -0.04 -20.43
CA LEU A 242 -1.68 0.57 -19.14
C LEU A 242 -3.01 0.03 -18.60
N GLU A 243 -4.05 -0.08 -19.44
CA GLU A 243 -5.33 -0.67 -19.05
C GLU A 243 -5.18 -2.10 -18.52
N GLY A 244 -4.47 -2.96 -19.27
CA GLY A 244 -4.24 -4.34 -18.82
C GLY A 244 -3.36 -4.43 -17.57
N TYR A 245 -2.42 -3.49 -17.40
CA TYR A 245 -1.62 -3.40 -16.17
C TYR A 245 -2.51 -3.06 -14.97
N VAL A 246 -3.35 -2.03 -15.10
CA VAL A 246 -4.28 -1.60 -14.05
C VAL A 246 -5.30 -2.70 -13.73
N GLU A 247 -5.84 -3.38 -14.74
CA GLU A 247 -6.73 -4.53 -14.55
C GLU A 247 -6.05 -5.65 -13.74
N THR A 248 -4.75 -5.87 -13.96
CA THR A 248 -3.99 -6.94 -13.30
C THR A 248 -3.57 -6.59 -11.88
N PHE A 249 -3.11 -5.36 -11.67
CA PHE A 249 -2.47 -4.92 -10.42
C PHE A 249 -3.35 -3.98 -9.57
N GLY A 250 -4.53 -3.60 -10.06
CA GLY A 250 -5.51 -2.80 -9.35
C GLY A 250 -5.25 -1.29 -9.44
N HIS A 251 -4.36 -0.75 -8.62
CA HIS A 251 -4.14 0.70 -8.51
C HIS A 251 -2.89 1.16 -9.23
N PHE A 252 -2.87 2.44 -9.63
CA PHE A 252 -1.73 3.04 -10.32
C PHE A 252 -1.48 4.48 -9.85
N TYR A 253 -0.33 4.70 -9.25
CA TYR A 253 0.09 5.99 -8.74
C TYR A 253 0.87 6.83 -9.76
N ILE A 254 0.50 8.10 -9.82
CA ILE A 254 1.34 9.20 -10.30
C ILE A 254 1.16 10.39 -9.37
N HIS A 255 2.15 11.28 -9.31
CA HIS A 255 1.98 12.56 -8.61
C HIS A 255 2.46 13.74 -9.45
N SER A 256 1.97 14.91 -9.05
CA SER A 256 2.51 16.22 -9.38
C SER A 256 2.58 17.04 -8.10
N ASP A 257 2.85 18.34 -8.21
CA ASP A 257 2.90 19.23 -7.06
C ASP A 257 2.19 20.56 -7.34
N THR A 258 1.99 21.34 -6.27
CA THR A 258 1.32 22.64 -6.35
C THR A 258 2.06 23.64 -7.22
N THR A 259 3.39 23.59 -7.26
CA THR A 259 4.21 24.51 -8.05
C THR A 259 4.03 24.24 -9.55
N ALA A 260 4.12 22.98 -9.95
CA ALA A 260 3.85 22.52 -11.30
C ALA A 260 2.39 22.78 -11.72
N GLY A 261 1.43 22.63 -10.79
CA GLY A 261 0.04 23.01 -11.01
C GLY A 261 -0.15 24.51 -11.30
N ASN A 262 0.55 25.37 -10.55
CA ASN A 262 0.53 26.81 -10.79
C ASN A 262 1.16 27.17 -12.14
N ASN A 263 2.29 26.55 -12.49
CA ASN A 263 2.93 26.71 -13.80
C ASN A 263 2.00 26.28 -14.93
N LEU A 264 1.29 25.15 -14.76
CA LEU A 264 0.30 24.65 -15.72
C LEU A 264 -0.83 25.67 -15.93
N ILE A 265 -1.39 26.20 -14.84
CA ILE A 265 -2.45 27.22 -14.92
C ILE A 265 -1.96 28.47 -15.66
N ALA A 266 -0.76 28.96 -15.34
CA ALA A 266 -0.16 30.11 -16.00
C ALA A 266 0.06 29.85 -17.50
N ALA A 267 0.61 28.67 -17.85
CA ALA A 267 0.85 28.29 -19.24
C ALA A 267 -0.44 28.18 -20.05
N MET A 268 -1.50 27.57 -19.50
CA MET A 268 -2.80 27.49 -20.17
C MET A 268 -3.46 28.87 -20.32
N ARG A 269 -3.32 29.78 -19.33
CA ARG A 269 -3.83 31.15 -19.43
C ARG A 269 -3.11 31.98 -20.50
N ALA A 270 -1.83 31.70 -20.73
CA ALA A 270 -1.05 32.35 -21.77
C ALA A 270 -1.33 31.82 -23.18
N ASP A 271 -2.05 30.70 -23.31
CA ASP A 271 -2.43 30.11 -24.59
C ASP A 271 -3.74 30.73 -25.11
N PRO A 272 -3.71 31.49 -26.23
CA PRO A 272 -4.91 32.12 -26.80
C PRO A 272 -6.00 31.12 -27.20
N ALA A 273 -5.65 29.85 -27.44
CA ALA A 273 -6.63 28.81 -27.77
C ALA A 273 -7.42 28.33 -26.53
N LEU A 274 -6.90 28.59 -25.33
CA LEU A 274 -7.49 28.17 -24.05
C LEU A 274 -8.00 29.33 -23.20
N SER A 275 -7.37 30.51 -23.24
CA SER A 275 -7.56 31.62 -22.29
C SER A 275 -9.02 31.91 -21.92
N ASP A 276 -9.90 31.95 -22.93
CA ASP A 276 -11.31 32.34 -22.77
C ASP A 276 -12.23 31.18 -22.38
N ARG A 277 -11.68 29.96 -22.30
CA ARG A 277 -12.39 28.70 -22.04
C ARG A 277 -11.98 28.06 -20.72
N LEU A 278 -11.10 28.72 -19.97
CA LEU A 278 -10.61 28.30 -18.66
C LEU A 278 -11.48 28.85 -17.52
N PRO A 279 -11.40 28.27 -16.31
CA PRO A 279 -11.97 28.88 -15.12
C PRO A 279 -11.53 30.35 -14.95
N PRO A 280 -12.44 31.28 -14.58
CA PRO A 280 -12.13 32.70 -14.44
C PRO A 280 -11.01 32.96 -13.43
N THR A 281 -10.35 34.12 -13.49
CA THR A 281 -9.26 34.51 -12.56
C THR A 281 -9.69 34.52 -11.10
N SER A 282 -10.97 34.72 -10.82
CA SER A 282 -11.57 34.63 -9.48
C SER A 282 -11.74 33.19 -8.96
N SER A 283 -11.47 32.17 -9.77
CA SER A 283 -11.63 30.76 -9.39
C SER A 283 -10.62 30.33 -8.35
N GLY A 284 -11.09 29.63 -7.32
CA GLY A 284 -10.24 29.04 -6.31
C GLY A 284 -9.66 27.68 -6.70
N PRO A 285 -8.89 27.04 -5.80
CA PRO A 285 -8.32 25.71 -6.02
C PRO A 285 -9.37 24.63 -6.30
N LYS A 286 -10.60 24.78 -5.80
CA LYS A 286 -11.66 23.79 -5.96
C LYS A 286 -12.17 23.74 -7.41
N GLU A 287 -12.42 24.89 -8.00
CA GLU A 287 -12.85 25.04 -9.39
C GLU A 287 -11.79 24.50 -10.36
N TRP A 288 -10.51 24.81 -10.08
CA TRP A 288 -9.40 24.27 -10.86
C TRP A 288 -9.26 22.76 -10.77
N ARG A 289 -9.40 22.18 -9.57
CA ARG A 289 -9.41 20.72 -9.40
C ARG A 289 -10.56 20.09 -10.18
N ALA A 290 -11.75 20.68 -10.14
CA ALA A 290 -12.91 20.17 -10.89
C ALA A 290 -12.65 20.23 -12.41
N PHE A 291 -12.11 21.33 -12.90
CA PHE A 291 -11.75 21.49 -14.31
C PHE A 291 -10.71 20.46 -14.76
N LEU A 292 -9.60 20.31 -14.02
CA LEU A 292 -8.53 19.36 -14.38
C LEU A 292 -8.96 17.90 -14.22
N HIS A 293 -9.91 17.61 -13.32
CA HIS A 293 -10.46 16.29 -13.13
C HIS A 293 -11.33 15.84 -14.31
N SER A 294 -12.08 16.76 -14.93
CA SER A 294 -12.94 16.47 -16.08
C SER A 294 -13.02 17.66 -17.04
N PRO A 295 -11.94 17.96 -17.79
CA PRO A 295 -11.95 19.06 -18.73
C PRO A 295 -12.88 18.74 -19.91
N PRO A 296 -13.54 19.77 -20.49
CA PRO A 296 -14.40 19.60 -21.65
C PRO A 296 -13.67 18.86 -22.78
N GLU A 297 -14.36 17.92 -23.43
CA GLU A 297 -13.74 17.01 -24.42
C GLU A 297 -12.97 17.75 -25.52
N ALA A 298 -13.54 18.84 -26.03
CA ALA A 298 -12.91 19.68 -27.05
C ALA A 298 -11.60 20.34 -26.60
N LEU A 299 -11.38 20.52 -25.29
CA LEU A 299 -10.17 21.14 -24.74
C LEU A 299 -9.11 20.12 -24.34
N ARG A 300 -9.48 18.83 -24.19
CA ARG A 300 -8.58 17.77 -23.72
C ARG A 300 -7.24 17.73 -24.48
N PRO A 301 -7.17 17.81 -25.82
CA PRO A 301 -5.88 17.76 -26.53
C PRO A 301 -4.95 18.93 -26.19
N LEU A 302 -5.50 20.14 -26.05
CA LEU A 302 -4.76 21.36 -25.71
C LEU A 302 -4.29 21.32 -24.24
N VAL A 303 -5.21 21.02 -23.31
CA VAL A 303 -4.89 20.87 -21.89
C VAL A 303 -3.82 19.81 -21.70
N LEU A 304 -3.94 18.65 -22.36
CA LEU A 304 -2.98 17.58 -22.29
C LEU A 304 -1.60 17.97 -22.83
N GLY A 305 -1.55 18.77 -23.90
CA GLY A 305 -0.31 19.33 -24.43
C GLY A 305 0.45 20.14 -23.38
N HIS A 306 -0.27 20.97 -22.61
CA HIS A 306 0.32 21.71 -21.50
C HIS A 306 0.70 20.82 -20.31
N MET A 307 -0.15 19.84 -19.96
CA MET A 307 0.08 18.97 -18.79
C MET A 307 1.36 18.14 -18.89
N ILE A 308 1.74 17.69 -20.09
CA ILE A 308 2.94 16.85 -20.26
C ILE A 308 4.23 17.65 -20.48
N THR A 309 4.15 18.99 -20.45
CA THR A 309 5.32 19.85 -20.52
C THR A 309 6.16 19.68 -19.24
N PRO A 310 7.48 19.48 -19.32
CA PRO A 310 8.31 19.23 -18.14
C PRO A 310 8.17 20.25 -17.01
N GLY A 311 7.99 21.55 -17.31
CA GLY A 311 7.77 22.59 -16.30
C GLY A 311 6.44 22.51 -15.54
N ASN A 312 5.49 21.74 -16.06
CA ASN A 312 4.13 21.55 -15.55
C ASN A 312 3.94 20.16 -14.89
N LEU A 313 5.01 19.38 -14.75
CA LEU A 313 5.03 18.08 -14.08
C LEU A 313 5.84 18.16 -12.79
N GLY A 314 5.17 17.91 -11.66
CA GLY A 314 5.80 17.99 -10.33
C GLY A 314 6.59 16.75 -9.93
N CYS A 315 6.33 15.60 -10.56
CA CYS A 315 7.17 14.42 -10.35
C CYS A 315 8.55 14.64 -10.97
N GLY A 316 9.55 14.84 -10.11
CA GLY A 316 10.94 15.02 -10.53
C GLY A 316 11.44 13.87 -11.41
N HIS A 317 11.06 12.63 -11.11
CA HIS A 317 11.49 11.45 -11.87
C HIS A 317 10.96 11.46 -13.32
N LEU A 318 9.65 11.67 -13.51
CA LEU A 318 9.04 11.72 -14.85
C LEU A 318 9.49 12.97 -15.63
N ARG A 319 9.63 14.11 -14.95
CA ARG A 319 10.17 15.33 -15.53
C ARG A 319 11.58 15.13 -16.05
N LEU A 320 12.46 14.51 -15.25
CA LEU A 320 13.84 14.22 -15.64
C LEU A 320 13.91 13.16 -16.75
N MET A 321 12.99 12.19 -16.83
CA MET A 321 12.88 11.28 -17.97
C MET A 321 12.57 12.00 -19.28
N LEU A 322 11.75 13.07 -19.25
CA LEU A 322 11.45 13.88 -20.43
C LEU A 322 12.63 14.80 -20.83
N GLN A 323 13.34 15.35 -19.85
CA GLN A 323 14.45 16.28 -20.06
C GLN A 323 15.76 15.58 -20.43
N HIS A 324 16.02 14.41 -19.84
CA HIS A 324 17.27 13.65 -19.97
C HIS A 324 17.00 12.15 -20.24
N PRO A 325 16.23 11.82 -21.29
CA PRO A 325 15.81 10.45 -21.60
C PRO A 325 16.97 9.44 -21.71
N GLU A 326 18.12 9.90 -22.19
CA GLU A 326 19.35 9.11 -22.33
C GLU A 326 19.90 8.59 -21.00
N ARG A 327 19.76 9.37 -19.91
CA ARG A 327 20.20 8.95 -18.56
C ARG A 327 19.31 7.85 -17.99
N TYR A 328 18.05 7.80 -18.43
CA TYR A 328 17.07 6.80 -18.03
C TYR A 328 17.01 5.61 -19.01
N LEU A 329 17.83 5.62 -20.07
CA LEU A 329 17.84 4.60 -21.12
C LEU A 329 16.45 4.36 -21.73
N ILE A 330 15.67 5.44 -21.87
CA ILE A 330 14.29 5.42 -22.37
C ILE A 330 14.12 6.39 -23.54
N ARG A 331 13.20 6.10 -24.46
CA ARG A 331 12.87 7.02 -25.55
C ARG A 331 11.88 8.07 -25.06
N ARG A 332 12.16 9.36 -25.26
CA ARG A 332 11.23 10.44 -24.90
C ARG A 332 9.80 10.26 -25.45
N PRO A 333 9.58 9.85 -26.73
CA PRO A 333 8.23 9.59 -27.24
C PRO A 333 7.43 8.53 -26.46
N LEU A 334 8.12 7.58 -25.81
CA LEU A 334 7.48 6.56 -24.99
C LEU A 334 6.88 7.18 -23.71
N VAL A 335 7.64 8.08 -23.07
CA VAL A 335 7.21 8.81 -21.87
C VAL A 335 6.05 9.74 -22.20
N GLU A 336 6.14 10.48 -23.31
CA GLU A 336 5.06 11.36 -23.78
C GLU A 336 3.79 10.57 -24.11
N ALA A 337 3.90 9.44 -24.81
CA ALA A 337 2.76 8.58 -25.13
C ALA A 337 2.11 7.99 -23.86
N PHE A 338 2.92 7.59 -22.88
CA PHE A 338 2.43 7.14 -21.58
C PHE A 338 1.65 8.21 -20.83
N LEU A 339 2.20 9.41 -20.68
CA LEU A 339 1.51 10.50 -19.99
C LEU A 339 0.19 10.86 -20.69
N ARG A 340 0.20 10.88 -22.03
CA ARG A 340 -1.02 11.09 -22.82
C ARG A 340 -2.07 10.02 -22.56
N ALA A 341 -1.67 8.75 -22.61
CA ALA A 341 -2.56 7.62 -22.33
C ALA A 341 -3.14 7.69 -20.90
N LEU A 342 -2.31 7.96 -19.91
CA LEU A 342 -2.72 8.03 -18.50
C LEU A 342 -3.80 9.10 -18.27
N PHE A 343 -3.58 10.34 -18.72
CA PHE A 343 -4.55 11.40 -18.51
C PHE A 343 -5.83 11.20 -19.33
N SER A 344 -5.72 10.69 -20.57
CA SER A 344 -6.90 10.35 -21.38
C SER A 344 -7.75 9.25 -20.74
N LEU A 345 -7.16 8.16 -20.25
CA LEU A 345 -7.89 7.09 -19.58
C LEU A 345 -8.55 7.58 -18.29
N ARG A 346 -7.86 8.42 -17.52
CA ARG A 346 -8.41 9.03 -16.31
C ARG A 346 -9.66 9.88 -16.61
N TRP A 347 -9.61 10.73 -17.63
CA TRP A 347 -10.77 11.53 -18.06
C TRP A 347 -11.91 10.70 -18.67
N ASN A 348 -11.65 9.44 -19.01
CA ASN A 348 -12.64 8.48 -19.48
C ASN A 348 -13.17 7.57 -18.35
N GLY A 349 -12.88 7.91 -17.09
CA GLY A 349 -13.50 7.27 -15.93
C GLY A 349 -12.68 6.14 -15.30
N MET A 350 -11.42 5.95 -15.71
CA MET A 350 -10.53 4.98 -15.06
C MET A 350 -10.02 5.55 -13.72
N VAL A 351 -10.81 5.35 -12.67
CA VAL A 351 -10.61 5.96 -11.34
C VAL A 351 -9.39 5.41 -10.59
N GLU A 352 -8.92 4.21 -10.97
CA GLU A 352 -7.77 3.53 -10.39
C GLU A 352 -6.44 4.23 -10.69
N LEU A 353 -6.41 5.07 -11.73
CA LEU A 353 -5.29 5.95 -12.08
C LEU A 353 -5.27 7.16 -11.15
N ASP A 354 -4.55 7.06 -10.05
CA ASP A 354 -4.54 8.06 -8.98
C ASP A 354 -3.48 9.14 -9.21
N LEU A 355 -3.93 10.39 -9.36
CA LEU A 355 -3.08 11.58 -9.47
C LEU A 355 -3.04 12.30 -8.11
N VAL A 356 -1.91 12.16 -7.42
CA VAL A 356 -1.66 12.81 -6.14
C VAL A 356 -1.03 14.19 -6.36
N ILE A 357 -1.49 15.21 -5.64
CA ILE A 357 -0.89 16.55 -5.67
C ILE A 357 -0.17 16.80 -4.35
N LEU A 358 1.15 16.85 -4.41
CA LEU A 358 2.00 17.14 -3.26
C LEU A 358 2.12 18.66 -3.06
N GLY A 359 2.21 19.11 -1.81
CA GLY A 359 2.44 20.51 -1.47
C GLY A 359 3.83 20.71 -0.86
N GLY A 360 4.28 21.97 -0.82
CA GLY A 360 5.57 22.33 -0.22
C GLY A 360 6.77 22.19 -1.16
N GLY A 361 7.91 22.68 -0.68
CA GLY A 361 9.21 22.55 -1.34
C GLY A 361 9.89 21.22 -1.00
N HIS A 362 10.96 20.91 -1.73
CA HIS A 362 11.86 19.81 -1.42
C HIS A 362 12.85 20.25 -0.35
N GLU A 363 12.87 19.54 0.77
CA GLU A 363 13.80 19.78 1.89
C GLU A 363 14.33 18.45 2.45
N GLU A 364 14.69 17.52 1.57
CA GLU A 364 15.16 16.19 1.99
C GLU A 364 16.54 16.24 2.66
N GLY A 365 16.58 15.88 3.94
CA GLY A 365 17.80 15.80 4.75
C GLY A 365 18.45 14.41 4.76
N ALA A 366 17.77 13.36 4.26
CA ALA A 366 18.34 12.02 4.17
C ALA A 366 17.67 11.13 3.11
N VAL A 367 18.35 10.03 2.78
CA VAL A 367 17.80 8.92 1.97
C VAL A 367 17.74 7.66 2.83
N VAL A 368 16.54 7.12 3.01
CA VAL A 368 16.28 5.92 3.81
C VAL A 368 15.97 4.75 2.89
N ASN A 369 16.84 3.75 2.91
CA ASN A 369 16.64 2.48 2.21
C ASN A 369 16.12 1.41 3.17
N VAL A 370 14.87 1.00 2.97
CA VAL A 370 14.19 -0.03 3.77
C VAL A 370 14.57 -1.41 3.26
N ARG A 371 15.27 -2.18 4.10
CA ARG A 371 15.65 -3.56 3.80
C ARG A 371 15.07 -4.53 4.83
N LEU A 372 14.54 -5.64 4.34
CA LEU A 372 13.97 -6.74 5.10
C LEU A 372 14.97 -7.89 5.13
N GLU A 373 15.33 -8.34 6.34
CA GLU A 373 16.43 -9.29 6.57
C GLU A 373 16.27 -10.60 5.80
N GLN A 374 15.05 -11.11 5.71
CA GLN A 374 14.76 -12.39 5.09
C GLN A 374 14.43 -12.27 3.59
N GLY A 375 14.20 -11.06 3.07
CA GLY A 375 13.70 -10.85 1.71
C GLY A 375 12.17 -10.70 1.64
N VAL A 376 11.65 -10.68 0.40
CA VAL A 376 10.25 -10.34 0.11
C VAL A 376 9.54 -11.49 -0.58
N TRP A 377 8.39 -11.88 0.00
CA TRP A 377 7.43 -12.83 -0.54
C TRP A 377 6.01 -12.27 -0.34
N ALA A 378 5.02 -12.91 -0.95
CA ALA A 378 3.62 -12.52 -0.83
C ALA A 378 3.11 -12.39 0.62
N PHE A 379 3.64 -13.17 1.57
CA PHE A 379 3.25 -13.11 2.99
C PHE A 379 4.11 -12.17 3.84
N THR A 380 5.15 -11.55 3.27
CA THR A 380 6.04 -10.62 3.97
C THR A 380 5.26 -9.39 4.43
N ARG A 381 5.56 -8.90 5.63
CA ARG A 381 5.05 -7.62 6.15
C ARG A 381 6.04 -6.52 5.77
N VAL A 382 5.55 -5.51 5.06
CA VAL A 382 6.30 -4.34 4.60
C VAL A 382 5.96 -3.16 5.50
N PRO A 383 6.94 -2.45 6.06
CA PRO A 383 6.69 -1.28 6.89
C PRO A 383 6.32 -0.09 6.01
N LEU A 384 5.32 0.67 6.45
CA LEU A 384 4.93 1.93 5.86
C LEU A 384 5.64 3.05 6.62
N ILE A 385 6.45 3.85 5.94
CA ILE A 385 7.26 4.92 6.53
C ILE A 385 6.81 6.25 5.93
N SER A 386 6.52 7.23 6.78
CA SER A 386 6.17 8.59 6.33
C SER A 386 7.44 9.37 5.94
N PRO A 387 7.49 9.94 4.73
CA PRO A 387 8.60 10.79 4.29
C PRO A 387 8.74 12.12 5.04
N ALA A 388 7.62 12.69 5.52
CA ALA A 388 7.63 13.92 6.28
C ALA A 388 8.10 13.68 7.74
N CYS A 389 9.28 14.19 8.11
CA CYS A 389 9.79 14.08 9.48
C CYS A 389 9.12 15.12 10.38
N GLY A 390 8.50 14.65 11.47
CA GLY A 390 7.70 15.49 12.35
C GLY A 390 8.52 16.58 13.04
N THR A 391 8.16 17.84 12.75
CA THR A 391 8.71 19.12 13.23
C THR A 391 10.00 19.58 12.55
N ALA A 392 10.03 20.86 12.16
CA ALA A 392 11.02 21.55 11.32
C ALA A 392 10.94 21.38 9.79
N GLY A 393 9.96 20.66 9.23
CA GLY A 393 9.73 20.65 7.78
C GLY A 393 10.75 19.87 6.94
N VAL A 394 11.73 19.24 7.59
CA VAL A 394 12.73 18.39 6.96
C VAL A 394 12.10 17.08 6.48
N GLN A 395 12.50 16.64 5.30
CA GLN A 395 11.92 15.48 4.62
C GLN A 395 12.95 14.36 4.48
N ILE A 396 12.51 13.15 4.17
CA ILE A 396 13.40 12.04 3.78
C ILE A 396 12.92 11.39 2.49
N PHE A 397 13.86 11.00 1.63
CA PHE A 397 13.53 10.06 0.56
C PHE A 397 13.36 8.66 1.16
N VAL A 398 12.22 8.01 0.92
CA VAL A 398 11.95 6.64 1.41
C VAL A 398 11.95 5.67 0.24
N ASN A 399 12.86 4.69 0.24
CA ASN A 399 12.99 3.70 -0.83
C ASN A 399 12.90 2.26 -0.30
N HIS A 400 12.14 1.40 -0.98
CA HIS A 400 11.93 -0.01 -0.64
C HIS A 400 12.49 -0.94 -1.74
N PRO A 401 13.83 -1.05 -1.91
CA PRO A 401 14.43 -1.71 -3.07
C PRO A 401 14.02 -3.17 -3.24
N GLN A 402 13.94 -3.95 -2.15
CA GLN A 402 13.56 -5.37 -2.24
C GLN A 402 12.07 -5.56 -2.59
N VAL A 403 11.22 -4.59 -2.24
CA VAL A 403 9.81 -4.60 -2.63
C VAL A 403 9.69 -4.28 -4.12
N ALA A 404 10.45 -3.29 -4.60
CA ALA A 404 10.52 -2.98 -6.03
C ALA A 404 11.03 -4.18 -6.84
N ASP A 405 12.08 -4.86 -6.39
CA ASP A 405 12.60 -6.07 -7.06
C ASP A 405 11.56 -7.19 -7.15
N PHE A 406 10.82 -7.43 -6.06
CA PHE A 406 9.73 -8.40 -6.06
C PHE A 406 8.61 -8.01 -7.05
N MET A 407 8.22 -6.73 -7.08
CA MET A 407 7.21 -6.23 -8.01
C MET A 407 7.68 -6.31 -9.47
N ARG A 408 8.93 -5.95 -9.75
CA ARG A 408 9.54 -6.09 -11.09
C ARG A 408 9.50 -7.52 -11.58
N GLU A 409 9.72 -8.51 -10.70
CA GLU A 409 9.56 -9.91 -11.06
C GLU A 409 8.11 -10.24 -11.47
N GLN A 410 7.12 -9.73 -10.74
CA GLN A 410 5.70 -9.95 -11.08
C GLN A 410 5.33 -9.27 -12.40
N VAL A 411 5.80 -8.04 -12.62
CA VAL A 411 5.57 -7.28 -13.86
C VAL A 411 6.24 -7.97 -15.05
N ALA A 412 7.49 -8.44 -14.90
CA ALA A 412 8.18 -9.20 -15.95
C ALA A 412 7.43 -10.50 -16.29
N ARG A 413 6.91 -11.22 -15.28
CA ARG A 413 6.05 -12.39 -15.50
C ARG A 413 4.77 -12.00 -16.24
N TYR A 414 4.11 -10.93 -15.84
CA TYR A 414 2.91 -10.42 -16.51
C TYR A 414 3.15 -10.18 -18.01
N PHE A 415 4.17 -9.40 -18.37
CA PHE A 415 4.51 -9.09 -19.77
C PHE A 415 4.89 -10.34 -20.58
N THR A 416 5.53 -11.34 -19.96
CA THR A 416 5.97 -12.55 -20.66
C THR A 416 4.86 -13.60 -20.81
N THR A 417 3.88 -13.66 -19.90
CA THR A 417 2.78 -14.64 -19.97
C THR A 417 1.57 -14.12 -20.74
N HIS A 418 1.29 -12.81 -20.68
CA HIS A 418 0.15 -12.21 -21.36
C HIS A 418 0.48 -11.94 -22.82
N ARG A 419 0.12 -12.91 -23.67
CA ARG A 419 0.46 -12.92 -25.11
C ARG A 419 0.01 -11.67 -25.87
N SER A 420 -0.99 -10.93 -25.37
CA SER A 420 -1.47 -9.66 -25.94
C SER A 420 -0.47 -8.52 -25.78
N CYS A 421 0.27 -8.47 -24.66
CA CYS A 421 1.15 -7.36 -24.30
C CYS A 421 2.36 -7.22 -25.23
N CYS A 422 2.98 -8.35 -25.61
CA CYS A 422 4.21 -8.37 -26.41
C CYS A 422 4.04 -9.08 -27.77
N ARG A 423 2.80 -9.23 -28.28
CA ARG A 423 2.58 -9.89 -29.59
C ARG A 423 3.33 -9.20 -30.72
N TRP A 424 3.38 -7.87 -30.69
CA TRP A 424 4.04 -7.01 -31.68
C TRP A 424 5.56 -7.23 -31.73
N ALA A 425 6.18 -7.60 -30.60
CA ALA A 425 7.62 -7.80 -30.49
C ALA A 425 8.09 -9.17 -31.02
N ARG A 426 7.16 -10.04 -31.43
CA ARG A 426 7.52 -11.31 -32.06
C ARG A 426 8.07 -10.98 -33.44
N ARG A 427 9.36 -11.21 -33.65
CA ARG A 427 9.91 -11.32 -35.01
C ARG A 427 8.98 -12.22 -35.81
N SER A 428 8.48 -11.73 -36.94
CA SER A 428 8.06 -12.61 -38.03
C SER A 428 9.30 -13.45 -38.31
N THR A 429 9.35 -14.64 -37.73
CA THR A 429 10.24 -15.65 -38.25
C THR A 429 9.67 -15.95 -39.63
N GLY A 430 10.24 -15.27 -40.63
CA GLY A 430 10.12 -15.64 -42.03
C GLY A 430 10.68 -17.04 -42.15
N SER A 431 9.85 -18.02 -41.83
CA SER A 431 10.01 -19.40 -42.21
C SER A 431 8.60 -19.96 -42.17
N SER A 432 8.20 -20.50 -43.31
CA SER A 432 7.13 -21.46 -43.49
C SER A 432 7.35 -22.73 -42.63
N ALA A 433 7.49 -22.58 -41.33
CA ALA A 433 7.35 -23.69 -40.41
C ALA A 433 5.86 -23.78 -40.08
N ARG A 434 5.16 -24.65 -40.81
CA ARG A 434 3.92 -25.27 -40.31
C ARG A 434 4.24 -25.73 -38.89
N THR A 435 3.81 -24.96 -37.90
CA THR A 435 3.75 -25.49 -36.54
C THR A 435 2.62 -26.48 -36.58
N SER A 436 3.00 -27.76 -36.55
CA SER A 436 2.12 -28.88 -36.28
C SER A 436 1.48 -28.66 -34.92
N ALA A 437 0.38 -27.90 -34.91
CA ALA A 437 -0.65 -27.98 -33.90
C ALA A 437 -1.40 -29.29 -34.12
N ASP A 438 -0.71 -30.41 -33.96
CA ASP A 438 -1.33 -31.73 -33.87
C ASP A 438 -0.43 -32.70 -33.10
N TRP A 439 -0.23 -32.39 -31.82
CA TRP A 439 0.32 -33.34 -30.83
C TRP A 439 -0.70 -33.64 -29.73
N ARG A 440 -1.99 -33.75 -30.11
CA ARG A 440 -3.04 -34.35 -29.28
C ARG A 440 -4.05 -35.10 -30.14
N ARG A 441 -3.68 -36.30 -30.62
CA ARG A 441 -4.56 -37.48 -30.83
C ARG A 441 -3.84 -38.56 -31.65
N SER A 442 -2.86 -39.23 -31.06
CA SER A 442 -2.45 -40.57 -31.55
C SER A 442 -1.96 -41.46 -30.42
N SER A 443 -2.90 -41.84 -29.55
CA SER A 443 -2.77 -43.08 -28.79
C SER A 443 -4.17 -43.68 -28.63
N LYS A 444 -4.66 -44.30 -29.71
CA LYS A 444 -5.64 -45.38 -29.55
C LYS A 444 -5.01 -46.48 -28.68
N PRO A 445 -5.76 -47.08 -27.77
CA PRO A 445 -5.23 -48.03 -26.80
C PRO A 445 -4.78 -49.30 -27.52
N ARG A 446 -3.51 -49.69 -27.34
CA ARG A 446 -3.10 -51.06 -27.64
C ARG A 446 -3.82 -51.98 -26.65
N ARG A 447 -4.76 -52.78 -27.16
CA ARG A 447 -5.35 -53.91 -26.44
C ARG A 447 -4.24 -54.89 -26.08
N CYS A 448 -3.83 -54.94 -24.81
CA CYS A 448 -3.11 -56.10 -24.29
C CYS A 448 -4.12 -57.14 -23.85
N ARG A 449 -4.08 -58.30 -24.51
CA ARG A 449 -4.80 -59.52 -24.12
C ARG A 449 -4.34 -59.94 -22.72
N CYS A 450 -5.28 -60.08 -21.80
CA CYS A 450 -5.08 -60.83 -20.57
C CYS A 450 -4.76 -62.29 -20.91
N TRP A 451 -3.58 -62.75 -20.55
CA TRP A 451 -3.34 -64.15 -20.21
C TRP A 451 -2.98 -64.23 -18.72
N ARG A 452 -3.73 -65.13 -18.07
CA ARG A 452 -3.68 -65.68 -16.72
C ARG A 452 -2.37 -65.60 -15.92
N ARG A 453 -2.59 -65.51 -14.59
CA ARG A 453 -1.80 -65.94 -13.40
C ARG A 453 -0.86 -64.92 -12.74
N GLY A 454 -1.28 -64.51 -11.53
CA GLY A 454 -0.49 -64.72 -10.31
C GLY A 454 0.47 -63.61 -9.87
N CYS A 455 0.32 -63.25 -8.58
CA CYS A 455 1.29 -62.59 -7.70
C CYS A 455 1.29 -61.04 -7.62
N GLN A 456 0.98 -60.58 -6.40
CA GLN A 456 1.22 -59.24 -5.88
C GLN A 456 2.65 -59.13 -5.35
N CYS A 457 3.35 -58.06 -5.72
CA CYS A 457 4.53 -57.40 -5.14
C CYS A 457 5.12 -56.54 -6.29
N SER A 458 5.66 -55.34 -6.18
CA SER A 458 6.21 -54.54 -5.08
C SER A 458 6.53 -53.14 -5.66
N THR A 459 6.71 -52.14 -4.78
CA THR A 459 7.61 -50.96 -4.89
C THR A 459 7.95 -50.38 -6.27
N TRP A 460 7.69 -49.07 -6.44
CA TRP A 460 8.48 -48.21 -7.32
C TRP A 460 9.09 -47.03 -6.55
N CYS A 461 10.41 -47.00 -6.59
CA CYS A 461 11.30 -45.99 -6.04
C CYS A 461 11.87 -45.18 -7.20
N SER A 462 12.01 -43.87 -6.96
CA SER A 462 13.04 -42.94 -7.50
C SER A 462 13.17 -42.68 -9.01
N ALA A 463 13.14 -41.39 -9.38
CA ALA A 463 14.33 -40.69 -9.89
C ALA A 463 14.07 -39.16 -9.98
N THR A 464 14.64 -38.41 -9.03
CA THR A 464 14.79 -36.95 -9.08
C THR A 464 16.11 -36.63 -9.77
N ARG A 465 16.11 -35.88 -10.88
CA ARG A 465 17.32 -35.31 -11.47
C ARG A 465 17.51 -33.88 -10.95
N ALA A 466 18.65 -33.64 -10.32
CA ALA A 466 19.20 -32.32 -10.09
C ALA A 466 19.78 -31.77 -11.39
N SER A 467 19.60 -30.47 -11.66
CA SER A 467 20.42 -29.74 -12.63
C SER A 467 20.92 -28.43 -12.04
N SER A 468 22.24 -28.31 -12.14
CA SER A 468 23.17 -27.24 -11.80
C SER A 468 22.70 -25.80 -12.01
N ARG A 469 22.96 -24.96 -11.00
CA ARG A 469 22.97 -23.48 -11.11
C ARG A 469 24.33 -23.02 -11.64
N SER A 470 24.33 -22.29 -12.74
CA SER A 470 25.45 -21.50 -13.25
C SER A 470 25.53 -20.14 -12.53
N ARG A 471 26.73 -19.75 -12.09
CA ARG A 471 27.05 -18.42 -11.55
C ARG A 471 26.96 -17.34 -12.65
N PRO A 472 26.54 -16.10 -12.35
CA PRO A 472 26.77 -14.96 -13.24
C PRO A 472 28.19 -14.36 -13.03
N PRO A 473 28.73 -13.60 -14.00
CA PRO A 473 30.10 -13.09 -13.95
C PRO A 473 30.22 -11.86 -13.03
N ALA A 474 31.38 -11.74 -12.40
CA ALA A 474 31.79 -10.64 -11.53
C ALA A 474 32.26 -9.44 -12.34
N TRP A 475 31.53 -8.32 -12.27
CA TRP A 475 32.02 -6.97 -12.57
C TRP A 475 31.36 -6.02 -11.56
N TRP A 476 32.07 -4.94 -11.19
CA TRP A 476 31.90 -4.03 -10.03
C TRP A 476 32.84 -4.34 -8.85
N ALA A 477 34.13 -4.12 -9.07
CA ALA A 477 35.08 -3.78 -8.02
C ALA A 477 35.87 -2.54 -8.48
N SER A 478 35.41 -1.35 -8.09
CA SER A 478 36.23 -0.16 -7.82
C SER A 478 35.34 1.08 -7.62
N ALA A 479 35.11 1.46 -6.36
CA ALA A 479 35.14 2.85 -5.88
C ALA A 479 34.64 2.91 -4.43
N GLY A 480 35.52 3.38 -3.53
CA GLY A 480 35.17 4.20 -2.36
C GLY A 480 34.44 3.51 -1.22
N SER A 481 35.22 3.03 -0.26
CA SER A 481 34.77 2.76 1.11
C SER A 481 34.34 4.05 1.82
N ASP A 482 33.11 4.10 2.30
CA ASP A 482 32.77 4.61 3.63
C ASP A 482 31.49 3.90 4.09
N ARG A 483 31.67 2.86 4.91
CA ARG A 483 30.56 2.13 5.52
C ARG A 483 30.14 2.89 6.77
N GLY A 484 29.11 3.71 6.65
CA GLY A 484 28.35 4.20 7.81
C GLY A 484 27.76 3.03 8.62
N PRO A 485 27.51 3.22 9.92
CA PRO A 485 27.03 2.17 10.80
C PRO A 485 25.62 1.70 10.38
N TRP A 486 25.45 0.37 10.32
CA TRP A 486 24.16 -0.28 10.07
C TRP A 486 23.43 -0.43 11.40
N ALA A 487 22.29 0.23 11.60
CA ALA A 487 21.41 -0.09 12.73
C ALA A 487 20.44 -1.22 12.38
N ARG A 488 20.35 -2.20 13.28
CA ARG A 488 19.32 -3.25 13.29
C ARG A 488 18.24 -2.88 14.29
N ILE A 489 16.99 -2.86 13.84
CA ILE A 489 15.83 -2.89 14.73
C ILE A 489 15.42 -4.36 14.85
N GLY A 490 15.84 -5.02 15.93
CA GLY A 490 15.54 -6.43 16.21
C GLY A 490 15.09 -6.64 17.66
N HIS A 491 14.11 -7.52 17.83
CA HIS A 491 13.67 -8.04 19.13
C HIS A 491 14.88 -8.62 19.89
N ARG A 492 15.27 -8.04 21.03
CA ARG A 492 16.18 -8.71 21.97
C ARG A 492 15.43 -9.81 22.70
N GLY A 493 15.42 -11.01 22.12
CA GLY A 493 15.24 -12.24 22.87
C GLY A 493 16.62 -12.70 23.34
N THR A 494 16.82 -12.79 24.66
CA THR A 494 18.00 -13.37 25.28
C THR A 494 18.11 -14.84 24.87
N LEU A 495 19.18 -15.20 24.16
CA LEU A 495 19.60 -16.58 23.95
C LEU A 495 21.03 -16.71 24.42
N GLU A 496 21.21 -17.50 25.47
CA GLU A 496 22.49 -17.96 25.98
C GLU A 496 23.28 -18.68 24.88
N ALA A 497 24.59 -18.47 24.90
CA ALA A 497 25.54 -19.05 23.97
C ALA A 497 25.58 -20.58 24.10
N CYS A 498 25.60 -21.28 22.97
CA CYS A 498 26.08 -22.65 22.88
C CYS A 498 27.05 -22.75 21.72
N ASP A 499 28.28 -23.11 22.06
CA ASP A 499 29.44 -23.26 21.19
C ASP A 499 29.26 -24.34 20.12
N GLY A 500 29.97 -24.14 19.01
CA GLY A 500 29.96 -25.03 17.86
C GLY A 500 30.70 -26.34 18.11
N ARG A 501 30.10 -27.43 17.64
CA ARG A 501 30.71 -28.49 16.82
C ARG A 501 29.64 -29.54 16.44
N ASP A 502 29.87 -30.17 15.30
CA ASP A 502 29.24 -31.41 14.78
C ASP A 502 27.85 -31.35 14.11
N TRP A 503 27.88 -31.40 12.77
CA TRP A 503 26.91 -32.17 11.97
C TRP A 503 27.13 -33.66 12.28
N PRO A 504 26.11 -34.56 12.36
CA PRO A 504 25.29 -34.87 11.18
C PRO A 504 23.87 -35.47 11.44
N ARG A 505 23.20 -35.80 10.32
CA ARG A 505 22.12 -36.81 10.11
C ARG A 505 20.66 -36.37 10.19
N CYS A 506 20.04 -36.44 9.01
CA CYS A 506 18.62 -36.64 8.78
C CYS A 506 18.03 -37.74 9.67
N CYS A 507 16.98 -37.42 10.42
CA CYS A 507 16.10 -38.41 11.03
C CYS A 507 14.67 -38.21 10.51
N CYS A 508 14.28 -39.11 9.61
CA CYS A 508 12.88 -39.39 9.31
C CYS A 508 12.17 -39.87 10.59
N TRP A 509 11.04 -39.26 10.87
CA TRP A 509 10.09 -39.70 11.90
C TRP A 509 9.56 -41.10 11.55
N ARG A 510 9.95 -42.12 12.33
CA ARG A 510 9.25 -43.41 12.40
C ARG A 510 8.56 -43.51 13.76
N ALA A 511 7.23 -43.50 13.73
CA ALA A 511 6.41 -43.89 14.85
C ALA A 511 6.70 -45.36 15.24
N ARG A 512 7.11 -45.59 16.50
CA ARG A 512 7.11 -46.93 17.10
C ARG A 512 5.98 -47.00 18.13
N ALA A 513 5.08 -47.94 17.87
CA ALA A 513 4.08 -48.42 18.79
C ALA A 513 4.73 -49.13 20.00
N GLY A 514 4.25 -48.83 21.20
CA GLY A 514 4.53 -49.58 22.42
C GLY A 514 3.23 -50.06 23.07
N ARG A 515 2.97 -51.37 22.99
CA ARG A 515 2.10 -52.12 23.92
C ARG A 515 2.96 -52.36 25.17
N GLY A 516 2.53 -52.34 26.44
CA GLY A 516 1.27 -52.13 27.13
C GLY A 516 1.43 -52.68 28.56
N ARG A 517 0.57 -52.32 29.52
CA ARG A 517 0.03 -53.22 30.57
C ARG A 517 -0.99 -52.48 31.44
N ARG A 518 -1.98 -53.26 31.88
CA ARG A 518 -3.27 -52.91 32.49
C ARG A 518 -3.18 -52.77 34.01
N ARG A 519 -4.11 -52.00 34.60
CA ARG A 519 -4.90 -52.31 35.82
C ARG A 519 -6.01 -51.24 35.95
N THR A 520 -7.25 -51.56 35.54
CA THR A 520 -8.42 -52.00 36.35
C THR A 520 -9.08 -50.87 37.16
N GLY A 521 -10.31 -50.50 36.78
CA GLY A 521 -11.19 -49.65 37.56
C GLY A 521 -12.28 -48.95 36.72
N ARG A 522 -13.39 -49.65 36.43
CA ARG A 522 -14.71 -49.06 36.09
C ARG A 522 -15.60 -49.33 37.32
N PRO A 523 -16.58 -48.47 37.66
CA PRO A 523 -17.85 -48.37 36.93
C PRO A 523 -18.37 -46.89 36.90
N THR A 524 -19.48 -46.43 36.30
CA THR A 524 -20.66 -46.97 35.62
C THR A 524 -21.33 -45.81 34.86
N ALA A 525 -22.04 -46.13 33.79
CA ALA A 525 -22.84 -45.20 33.01
C ALA A 525 -24.14 -44.79 33.70
N ARG A 526 -24.66 -43.59 33.39
CA ARG A 526 -26.11 -43.35 33.32
C ARG A 526 -26.47 -42.41 32.18
N ARG A 527 -27.06 -43.02 31.13
CA ARG A 527 -27.95 -42.37 30.17
C ARG A 527 -29.25 -41.99 30.89
N ARG A 528 -29.81 -40.81 30.61
CA ARG A 528 -31.27 -40.64 30.58
C ARG A 528 -31.69 -39.80 29.38
N ARG A 529 -32.57 -40.39 28.60
CA ARG A 529 -33.27 -39.85 27.44
C ARG A 529 -34.65 -39.34 27.92
N THR A 530 -35.18 -38.38 27.15
CA THR A 530 -36.60 -38.06 26.93
C THR A 530 -37.42 -37.42 28.07
N ARG A 531 -37.98 -36.23 27.79
CA ARG A 531 -39.42 -36.08 27.56
C ARG A 531 -39.75 -34.83 26.75
N ARG A 532 -40.45 -35.07 25.64
CA ARG A 532 -41.23 -34.11 24.86
C ARG A 532 -42.37 -33.56 25.73
N ARG A 533 -42.70 -32.26 25.61
CA ARG A 533 -44.08 -31.77 25.74
C ARG A 533 -44.32 -30.63 24.75
N ALA A 534 -45.51 -30.67 24.19
CA ALA A 534 -45.96 -29.94 23.01
C ALA A 534 -46.54 -28.56 23.32
N VAL A 535 -46.61 -27.77 22.25
CA VAL A 535 -47.20 -26.44 22.04
C VAL A 535 -48.72 -26.44 22.31
N PRO A 536 -49.34 -25.27 22.57
CA PRO A 536 -50.27 -24.76 21.56
C PRO A 536 -50.10 -23.28 21.22
N ARG A 537 -50.28 -23.01 19.92
CA ARG A 537 -50.36 -21.71 19.27
C ARG A 537 -51.59 -20.93 19.77
N ARG A 538 -51.44 -19.61 19.98
CA ARG A 538 -52.54 -18.64 19.82
C ARG A 538 -52.01 -17.33 19.20
N ARG A 539 -52.60 -16.97 18.06
CA ARG A 539 -52.77 -15.65 17.46
C ARG A 539 -54.07 -15.74 16.63
N PRO A 540 -54.69 -14.64 16.17
CA PRO A 540 -54.72 -13.27 16.70
C PRO A 540 -56.17 -12.73 16.80
N ARG A 541 -56.40 -11.59 17.48
CA ARG A 541 -57.55 -10.71 17.18
C ARG A 541 -57.22 -9.24 17.50
N ARG A 542 -57.50 -8.43 16.47
CA ARG A 542 -57.63 -6.96 16.39
C ARG A 542 -56.37 -6.12 16.49
#